data_AF-A0A4U2Z643-F1
#
_entry.id   AF-A0A4U2Z643-F1
#
_cell.length_a   1.000
_cell.length_b   1.000
_cell.length_c   1.000
_cell.angle_alpha   90.00
_cell.angle_beta   90.00
_cell.angle_gamma   90.00
#
_symmetry.space_group_name_H-M   'P 1'
#
loop_
_entity.id
_entity.type
_entity.pdbx_description
1 polymer ?
#
loop_
_entity_poly.entity_id
_entity_poly.type
_entity_poly.pdbx_seq_one_letter_code
_entity_poly.pdbx_strand_id
1 'polypeptide(L)'
;MKRAVNLRLEESVIITLNKLSDELHTTKTDVIEKAIEFFSKENRLKQNGLLKFAGKLKSADADAMLDTISRDKNSKDFELDL
;
A
#
# COMPACT_ATOMS: atom_id res chain seq x y z
N MET A 1 -12.85 16.61 0.92
CA MET A 1 -12.39 17.79 0.16
C MET A 1 -11.01 17.50 -0.41
N LYS A 2 -10.75 17.83 -1.67
CA LYS A 2 -9.38 17.71 -2.24
C LYS A 2 -8.50 18.79 -1.60
N ARG A 3 -7.32 18.40 -1.10
CA ARG A 3 -6.35 19.32 -0.51
C ARG A 3 -5.31 19.68 -1.56
N ALA A 4 -5.04 20.98 -1.74
CA ALA A 4 -3.96 21.43 -2.61
C ALA A 4 -2.62 21.01 -2.02
N VAL A 5 -1.76 20.41 -2.84
CA VAL A 5 -0.41 19.99 -2.49
C VAL A 5 0.55 20.59 -3.52
N ASN A 6 1.59 21.27 -3.03
CA ASN A 6 2.63 21.82 -3.87
C ASN A 6 3.82 20.86 -3.90
N LEU A 7 4.29 20.50 -5.09
CA LEU A 7 5.40 19.59 -5.31
C LEU A 7 6.47 20.29 -6.14
N ARG A 8 7.75 20.09 -5.78
CA ARG A 8 8.88 20.46 -6.63
C ARG A 8 9.31 19.21 -7.39
N LEU A 9 9.44 19.33 -8.70
CA LEU A 9 9.74 18.23 -9.60
C LEU A 9 11.02 18.54 -10.37
N GLU A 10 11.76 17.49 -10.71
CA GLU A 10 12.88 17.58 -11.63
C GLU A 10 12.40 17.91 -13.04
N GLU A 11 13.26 18.56 -13.82
CA GLU A 11 12.94 18.99 -15.19
C GLU A 11 12.52 17.82 -16.09
N SER A 12 13.20 16.67 -15.95
CA SER A 12 12.88 15.42 -16.67
C SER A 12 11.43 14.98 -16.44
N VAL A 13 10.94 15.10 -15.20
CA VAL A 13 9.57 14.77 -14.82
C VAL A 13 8.60 15.78 -15.43
N ILE A 14 8.92 17.07 -15.40
CA ILE A 14 8.09 18.13 -16.01
C ILE A 14 7.93 17.89 -17.51
N ILE A 15 9.03 17.58 -18.22
CA ILE A 15 9.00 17.25 -19.66
C ILE A 15 8.09 16.04 -19.93
N THR A 16 8.18 15.01 -19.09
CA THR A 16 7.36 13.80 -19.21
C THR A 16 5.88 14.11 -19.00
N LEU A 17 5.54 14.91 -17.98
CA LEU A 17 4.18 15.36 -17.71
C LEU A 17 3.61 16.22 -18.84
N ASN A 18 4.44 17.03 -19.50
CA ASN A 18 4.04 17.80 -20.67
C ASN A 18 3.63 16.89 -21.83
N LYS A 19 4.49 15.94 -22.20
CA LYS A 19 4.17 14.98 -23.27
C LYS A 19 2.89 14.21 -22.99
N LEU A 20 2.77 13.66 -21.77
CA LEU A 20 1.60 12.89 -21.37
C LEU A 20 0.31 13.73 -21.31
N SER A 21 0.39 14.98 -20.86
CA SER A 21 -0.80 15.86 -20.85
C SER A 21 -1.30 16.15 -22.26
N ASP A 22 -0.37 16.31 -23.20
CA ASP A 22 -0.69 16.64 -24.58
C ASP A 22 -1.24 15.41 -25.32
N GLU A 23 -0.60 14.25 -25.17
CA GLU A 23 -1.03 12.97 -25.75
C GLU A 23 -2.39 12.49 -25.23
N LEU A 24 -2.66 12.65 -23.94
CA LEU A 24 -3.88 12.19 -23.29
C LEU A 24 -4.98 13.27 -23.25
N HIS A 25 -4.73 14.45 -23.84
CA HIS A 25 -5.64 15.60 -23.82
C HIS A 25 -6.20 15.90 -22.41
N THR A 26 -5.31 15.90 -21.41
CA THR A 26 -5.68 16.13 -20.00
C THR A 26 -4.70 17.09 -19.32
N THR A 27 -4.92 17.40 -18.04
CA THR A 27 -4.05 18.27 -17.27
C THR A 27 -2.91 17.49 -16.61
N LYS A 28 -1.76 18.14 -16.39
CA LYS A 28 -0.62 17.54 -15.66
C LYS A 28 -1.02 17.09 -14.26
N THR A 29 -1.91 17.85 -13.62
CA THR A 29 -2.50 17.49 -12.32
C THR A 29 -3.26 16.17 -12.39
N ASP A 30 -4.11 15.98 -13.41
CA ASP A 30 -4.86 14.74 -13.61
C ASP A 30 -3.94 13.54 -13.88
N VAL A 31 -2.86 13.74 -14.65
CA VAL A 31 -1.82 12.71 -14.86
C VAL A 31 -1.17 12.32 -13.53
N ILE A 32 -0.78 13.30 -12.70
CA ILE A 32 -0.18 13.04 -11.38
C ILE A 32 -1.17 12.34 -10.45
N GLU A 33 -2.42 12.80 -10.37
CA GLU A 33 -3.45 12.20 -9.51
C GLU A 33 -3.63 10.71 -9.87
N LYS A 34 -3.77 10.39 -11.16
CA LYS A 34 -3.91 9.01 -11.65
C LYS A 34 -2.67 8.16 -11.38
N ALA A 35 -1.47 8.72 -11.58
CA ALA A 35 -0.23 8.01 -11.32
C ALA A 35 -0.06 7.67 -9.83
N ILE A 36 -0.37 8.62 -8.93
CA ILE A 36 -0.34 8.39 -7.48
C ILE A 36 -1.39 7.35 -7.08
N GLU A 37 -2.61 7.45 -7.62
CA GLU A 37 -3.66 6.47 -7.35
C GLU A 37 -3.25 5.06 -7.81
N PHE A 38 -2.70 4.95 -9.02
CA PHE A 38 -2.20 3.69 -9.57
C PHE A 38 -1.09 3.11 -8.70
N PHE A 39 -0.07 3.91 -8.36
CA PHE A 39 1.02 3.51 -7.48
C PHE A 39 0.52 3.06 -6.11
N SER A 40 -0.44 3.78 -5.54
CA SER A 40 -1.07 3.42 -4.27
C SER A 40 -1.79 2.07 -4.37
N LYS A 41 -2.57 1.83 -5.42
CA LYS A 41 -3.25 0.53 -5.63
C LYS A 41 -2.25 -0.62 -5.76
N GLU A 42 -1.19 -0.45 -6.55
CA GLU A 42 -0.16 -1.48 -6.72
C GLU A 42 0.63 -1.75 -5.44
N ASN A 43 0.95 -0.73 -4.66
CA ASN A 43 1.76 -0.87 -3.46
C ASN A 43 0.96 -1.17 -2.19
N ARG A 44 -0.34 -0.86 -2.14
CA ARG A 44 -1.21 -1.25 -1.03
C ARG A 44 -1.29 -2.76 -0.85
N LEU A 45 -1.22 -3.51 -1.97
CA LEU A 45 -1.11 -4.97 -1.96
C LEU A 45 0.25 -5.45 -1.42
N LYS A 46 1.33 -4.68 -1.61
CA LYS A 46 2.69 -5.03 -1.16
C LYS A 46 2.96 -4.65 0.29
N GLN A 47 2.39 -3.54 0.78
CA GLN A 47 2.75 -2.96 2.09
C GLN A 47 1.95 -3.52 3.26
N ASN A 48 0.79 -4.13 3.05
CA ASN A 48 0.05 -4.70 4.17
C ASN A 48 0.55 -6.13 4.47
N GLY A 49 1.65 -6.19 5.22
CA GLY A 49 2.28 -7.44 5.67
C GLY A 49 1.34 -8.35 6.49
N LEU A 50 0.17 -7.88 6.91
CA LEU A 50 -0.87 -8.73 7.50
C LEU A 50 -1.80 -9.30 6.41
N LEU A 51 -2.17 -8.50 5.40
CA LEU A 51 -3.00 -8.96 4.28
C LEU A 51 -2.31 -10.00 3.39
N LYS A 52 -0.97 -10.10 3.41
CA LYS A 52 -0.27 -11.18 2.69
C LYS A 52 -0.65 -12.59 3.17
N PHE A 53 -1.27 -12.71 4.35
CA PHE A 53 -1.75 -13.96 4.95
C PHE A 53 -3.28 -14.11 4.91
N ALA A 54 -4.02 -13.04 4.60
CA ALA A 54 -5.48 -13.08 4.52
C ALA A 54 -5.93 -14.04 3.42
N GLY A 55 -6.69 -15.09 3.80
CA GLY A 55 -7.22 -16.10 2.88
C GLY A 55 -6.21 -17.13 2.34
N LYS A 56 -4.94 -17.11 2.77
CA LYS A 56 -3.93 -18.11 2.38
C LYS A 56 -3.94 -19.36 3.25
N LEU A 57 -4.28 -19.22 4.52
CA LEU A 57 -4.39 -20.31 5.47
C LEU A 57 -5.87 -20.59 5.72
N LYS A 58 -6.23 -21.88 5.81
CA LYS A 58 -7.55 -22.23 6.34
C LYS A 58 -7.56 -21.90 7.83
N SER A 59 -8.74 -21.63 8.40
CA SER A 59 -8.86 -21.32 9.83
C SER A 59 -8.15 -22.35 10.72
N ALA A 60 -8.26 -23.64 10.37
CA ALA A 60 -7.57 -24.71 11.07
C ALA A 60 -6.02 -24.60 11.07
N ASP A 61 -5.43 -24.12 9.97
CA ASP A 61 -3.98 -23.93 9.87
C ASP A 61 -3.53 -22.72 10.69
N ALA A 62 -4.37 -21.69 10.77
CA ALA A 62 -4.14 -20.52 11.61
C ALA A 62 -4.26 -20.86 13.10
N ASP A 63 -5.27 -21.65 13.48
CA ASP A 63 -5.48 -22.12 14.86
C ASP A 63 -4.33 -23.03 15.31
N ALA A 64 -3.86 -23.95 14.46
CA ALA A 64 -2.71 -24.80 14.75
C ALA A 64 -1.40 -24.00 14.93
N MET A 65 -1.22 -22.93 14.14
CA MET A 65 -0.09 -22.02 14.30
C MET A 65 -0.16 -21.26 15.62
N LEU A 66 -1.35 -20.81 16.02
CA LEU A 66 -1.58 -20.09 17.28
C LEU A 66 -1.39 -21.00 18.50
N ASP A 67 -1.83 -22.26 18.40
CA ASP A 67 -1.58 -23.30 19.40
C ASP A 67 -0.09 -23.60 19.55
N THR A 68 0.65 -23.62 18.44
CA THR A 68 2.10 -23.85 18.45
C THR A 68 2.84 -22.68 19.11
N ILE A 69 2.45 -21.43 18.80
CA ILE A 69 3.03 -20.22 19.40
C ILE A 69 2.75 -20.20 20.91
N SER A 70 1.51 -20.48 21.32
CA SER A 70 1.10 -20.47 22.74
C SER A 70 1.79 -21.56 23.58
N ARG A 71 2.22 -22.66 22.94
CA ARG A 71 2.94 -23.76 23.60
C ARG A 71 4.46 -23.60 23.58
N ASP A 72 4.98 -22.62 22.83
CA ASP A 72 6.40 -22.31 22.83
C ASP A 72 6.78 -21.70 24.19
N LYS A 73 7.77 -22.31 24.85
CA LYS A 73 8.28 -21.90 26.17
C LYS A 73 8.91 -20.51 26.16
N ASN A 74 9.20 -19.95 24.99
CA ASN A 74 9.73 -18.60 24.81
C ASN A 74 8.68 -17.59 24.34
N SER A 75 7.41 -17.98 24.23
CA SER A 75 6.34 -17.02 23.97
C SER A 75 6.21 -16.11 25.19
N LYS A 76 6.38 -14.81 24.97
CA LYS A 76 6.09 -13.81 26.01
C LYS A 76 4.59 -13.64 26.05
N ASP A 77 4.01 -13.65 27.25
CA ASP A 77 2.62 -13.26 27.45
C ASP A 77 2.42 -11.86 26.84
N PHE A 78 1.54 -11.79 25.87
CA PHE A 78 1.16 -10.55 25.20
C PHE A 78 -0.21 -10.15 25.73
N GLU A 79 -0.23 -9.24 26.69
CA GLU A 79 -1.46 -8.61 27.16
C GLU A 79 -1.79 -7.42 26.25
N LEU A 80 -2.93 -7.50 25.57
CA LEU A 80 -3.57 -6.36 24.92
C LEU A 80 -4.54 -5.76 25.93
N ASP A 81 -4.12 -4.67 26.59
CA ASP A 81 -5.06 -3.81 27.32
C ASP A 81 -5.96 -3.12 26.27
N LEU A 82 -7.23 -3.53 26.24
CA LEU A 82 -8.30 -3.01 25.37
C LEU A 82 -9.21 -2.06 26.14
#